data_AF-A0A8T3X8R2-F1
#
_entry.id   AF-A0A8T3X8R2-F1
#
_cell.length_a   1.000
_cell.length_b   1.000
_cell.length_c   1.000
_cell.angle_alpha   90.00
_cell.angle_beta   90.00
_cell.angle_gamma   90.00
#
_symmetry.space_group_name_H-M   'P 1'
#
loop_
_entity.id
_entity.type
_entity.pdbx_description
1 polymer ?
#
loop_
_entity_poly.entity_id
_entity_poly.type
_entity_poly.pdbx_seq_one_letter_code
_entity_poly.pdbx_strand_id
1 'polypeptide(L)' 'MALNEKAFAFASAAVTALTDVAGYVWHGLLQQPSMMNTLYPGFWSDWTLMALGLIGTVVGAYILGYVFAWAYNKQSKK' A
#
# COMPACT_ATOMS: atom_id res chain seq x y z
N MET A 1 -10.39 -18.83 -16.33
CA MET A 1 -10.46 -18.54 -14.88
C MET A 1 -11.39 -17.36 -14.70
N ALA A 2 -12.52 -17.53 -14.00
CA ALA A 2 -13.36 -16.39 -13.65
C ALA A 2 -12.60 -15.53 -12.62
N LEU A 3 -12.52 -14.22 -12.86
CA LEU A 3 -11.88 -13.28 -11.95
C LEU A 3 -12.68 -13.28 -10.62
N ASN A 4 -12.01 -13.49 -9.49
CA ASN A 4 -12.70 -13.40 -8.19
C ASN A 4 -12.94 -11.92 -7.87
N GLU A 5 -14.15 -11.45 -8.10
CA GLU A 5 -14.57 -10.05 -7.94
C GLU A 5 -14.24 -9.48 -6.54
N LYS A 6 -14.38 -10.29 -5.49
CA LYS A 6 -14.05 -9.87 -4.11
C LYS A 6 -12.55 -9.63 -3.93
N ALA A 7 -11.73 -10.50 -4.51
CA ALA A 7 -10.27 -10.35 -4.47
C ALA A 7 -9.81 -9.12 -5.26
N PHE A 8 -10.45 -8.86 -6.41
CA PHE A 8 -10.18 -7.67 -7.21
C PHE A 8 -10.56 -6.38 -6.47
N ALA A 9 -11.77 -6.32 -5.88
CA ALA A 9 -12.21 -5.17 -5.10
C ALA A 9 -11.26 -4.88 -3.91
N PHE A 10 -10.80 -5.93 -3.22
CA PHE A 10 -9.82 -5.79 -2.14
C PHE A 10 -8.48 -5.25 -2.64
N ALA A 11 -7.97 -5.77 -3.76
CA ALA A 11 -6.73 -5.29 -4.36
C ALA A 11 -6.84 -3.82 -4.78
N SER A 12 -7.95 -3.40 -5.39
CA SER A 12 -8.20 -2.01 -5.77
C SER A 12 -8.27 -1.08 -4.55
N ALA A 13 -8.94 -1.51 -3.47
CA ALA A 13 -8.99 -0.75 -2.23
C ALA A 13 -7.60 -0.60 -1.58
N ALA A 14 -6.80 -1.67 -1.57
CA ALA A 14 -5.44 -1.64 -1.04
C ALA A 14 -4.52 -0.70 -1.86
N VAL A 15 -4.62 -0.73 -3.19
CA VAL A 15 -3.87 0.18 -4.06
C VAL A 15 -4.27 1.64 -3.82
N THR A 16 -5.57 1.91 -3.66
CA THR A 16 -6.07 3.26 -3.37
C THR A 16 -5.51 3.77 -2.04
N ALA A 17 -5.60 2.97 -0.98
CA ALA A 17 -5.07 3.33 0.33
C ALA A 17 -3.55 3.57 0.30
N LEU A 18 -2.78 2.74 -0.42
CA LEU A 18 -1.34 2.96 -0.59
C LEU A 18 -1.02 4.25 -1.33
N THR A 19 -1.81 4.58 -2.35
CA THR A 19 -1.64 5.80 -3.14
C THR A 19 -1.92 7.04 -2.28
N ASP A 20 -2.97 7.00 -1.44
CA ASP A 20 -3.28 8.09 -0.51
C ASP A 20 -2.15 8.32 0.51
N VAL A 21 -1.61 7.25 1.09
CA VAL A 21 -0.47 7.33 2.01
C VAL A 21 0.78 7.87 1.30
N ALA A 22 1.05 7.42 0.07
CA ALA A 22 2.16 7.95 -0.72
C ALA A 22 2.00 9.44 -1.01
N GLY A 23 0.78 9.90 -1.34
CA GLY A 23 0.46 11.31 -1.51
C GLY A 23 0.69 12.11 -0.22
N TYR A 24 0.28 11.57 0.93
CA TYR A 24 0.52 12.21 2.23
C TYR A 24 2.02 12.37 2.52
N VAL A 25 2.82 11.32 2.29
CA VAL A 25 4.28 11.35 2.45
C VAL A 25 4.90 12.38 1.50
N TRP A 26 4.47 12.40 0.25
CA TRP A 26 4.94 13.35 -0.77
C TRP A 26 4.72 14.81 -0.35
N HIS A 27 3.51 15.15 0.10
CA HIS A 27 3.22 16.50 0.58
C HIS A 27 4.00 16.85 1.85
N GLY A 28 4.21 15.89 2.75
CA GLY A 28 5.07 16.05 3.92
C GLY A 28 6.52 16.39 3.55
N LEU A 29 7.09 15.68 2.57
CA LEU A 29 8.45 15.94 2.06
C LEU A 29 8.58 17.33 1.41
N LEU A 30 7.53 17.80 0.73
CA LEU A 30 7.48 19.13 0.13
C LEU A 30 7.08 20.25 1.10
N GLN A 31 6.84 19.93 2.38
CA GLN A 31 6.32 20.85 3.39
C GLN A 31 5.02 21.56 2.96
N GLN A 32 4.20 20.87 2.17
CA GLN A 32 2.92 21.37 1.68
C GLN A 32 1.76 20.77 2.48
N PRO A 33 0.65 21.51 2.65
CA PRO A 33 -0.55 20.92 3.23
C PRO A 33 -1.06 19.80 2.33
N SER A 34 -1.29 18.62 2.91
CA SER A 34 -1.96 17.52 2.24
C SER A 34 -3.47 17.72 2.27
N MET A 35 -4.20 17.06 1.36
CA MET A 35 -5.66 17.09 1.36
C MET A 35 -6.25 16.57 2.69
N MET A 36 -5.55 15.67 3.39
CA MET A 36 -5.98 15.21 4.72
C MET A 36 -5.94 16.31 5.77
N ASN A 37 -4.97 17.22 5.70
CA ASN A 37 -4.92 18.37 6.61
C ASN A 37 -6.10 19.34 6.37
N THR A 38 -6.58 19.40 5.13
CA THR A 38 -7.72 20.25 4.75
C THR A 38 -9.06 19.60 5.08
N LEU A 39 -9.22 18.29 4.84
CA LEU A 39 -10.47 17.56 5.07
C LEU A 39 -10.68 17.18 6.54
N TYR A 40 -9.60 16.91 7.27
CA TYR A 40 -9.63 16.46 8.65
C TYR A 40 -8.75 17.34 9.56
N PRO A 41 -9.19 18.58 9.83
CA PRO A 41 -8.45 19.49 10.69
C PRO A 41 -8.30 18.89 12.10
N GLY A 42 -7.05 18.83 12.59
CA GLY A 42 -6.72 18.25 13.90
C GLY A 42 -6.32 16.78 13.87
N PHE A 43 -6.30 16.13 12.70
CA PHE A 43 -5.78 14.77 12.56
C PHE A 43 -4.27 14.74 12.80
N TRP A 44 -3.83 14.18 13.93
CA TRP A 44 -2.42 14.02 14.23
C TRP A 44 -1.81 12.98 13.29
N SER A 45 -0.92 13.43 12.41
CA SER A 45 -0.28 12.58 11.41
C SER A 45 1.15 13.01 11.14
N ASP A 46 2.09 12.07 11.32
CA ASP A 46 3.51 12.26 11.03
C ASP A 46 3.85 11.57 9.70
N TRP A 47 4.33 12.35 8.73
CA TRP A 47 4.69 11.84 7.41
C TRP A 47 5.83 10.82 7.48
N THR A 48 6.70 10.91 8.48
CA THR A 48 7.81 9.97 8.70
C THR A 48 7.28 8.59 9.08
N LEU A 49 6.31 8.54 10.00
CA LEU A 49 5.66 7.28 10.40
C LEU A 49 4.89 6.66 9.21
N MET A 50 4.20 7.50 8.43
CA MET A 50 3.50 7.05 7.23
C MET A 50 4.47 6.51 6.16
N ALA A 51 5.63 7.13 6.00
CA ALA A 51 6.69 6.65 5.10
C ALA A 51 7.25 5.29 5.53
N LEU A 52 7.49 5.10 6.84
CA LEU A 52 7.92 3.80 7.38
C LEU A 52 6.87 2.71 7.14
N GLY A 53 5.58 3.03 7.35
CA GLY A 53 4.47 2.12 7.06
C GLY A 53 4.38 1.76 5.58
N LEU A 54 4.57 2.73 4.69
CA LEU A 54 4.58 2.51 3.24
C LEU A 54 5.73 1.59 2.82
N ILE A 55 6.96 1.85 3.30
CA ILE A 55 8.14 1.01 3.02
C ILE A 55 7.89 -0.41 3.53
N GLY A 56 7.41 -0.57 4.76
CA GLY A 56 7.10 -1.88 5.33
C GLY A 56 6.07 -2.66 4.52
N THR A 57 5.05 -1.97 4.01
CA THR A 57 4.00 -2.60 3.20
C THR A 57 4.50 -3.03 1.83
N VAL A 58 5.29 -2.20 1.16
CA VAL A 58 5.89 -2.54 -0.15
C VAL A 58 6.87 -3.71 -0.01
N VAL A 59 7.74 -3.68 1.00
CA VAL A 59 8.68 -4.77 1.29
C VAL A 59 7.94 -6.06 1.64
N GLY A 60 6.91 -5.98 2.48
CA GLY A 60 6.08 -7.12 2.85
C GLY A 60 5.36 -7.74 1.64
N ALA A 61 4.77 -6.91 0.78
CA ALA A 61 4.12 -7.36 -0.46
C ALA A 61 5.10 -8.05 -1.40
N TYR A 62 6.32 -7.50 -1.55
CA TYR A 62 7.37 -8.11 -2.37
C TYR A 62 7.81 -9.48 -1.83
N ILE A 63 8.05 -9.59 -0.51
CA ILE A 63 8.43 -10.85 0.14
C ILE A 63 7.32 -11.90 -0.02
N LEU A 64 6.07 -11.54 0.27
CA LEU A 64 4.94 -12.45 0.12
C LEU A 64 4.76 -12.89 -1.33
N GLY A 65 4.84 -11.96 -2.29
CA GLY A 65 4.78 -12.27 -3.71
C GLY A 65 5.88 -13.27 -4.13
N TYR A 66 7.11 -13.07 -3.65
CA TYR A 66 8.21 -14.01 -3.89
C TYR A 66 7.94 -15.40 -3.30
N VAL A 67 7.44 -15.48 -2.05
CA VAL A 67 7.10 -16.75 -1.38
C VAL A 67 6.00 -17.49 -2.15
N PHE A 68 4.94 -16.78 -2.58
CA PHE A 68 3.86 -17.39 -3.37
C PHE A 68 4.35 -17.87 -4.73
N ALA A 69 5.18 -17.08 -5.44
CA ALA A 69 5.76 -17.48 -6.71
C ALA A 69 6.65 -18.72 -6.55
N TRP A 70 7.48 -18.76 -5.51
CA TRP A 70 8.30 -19.92 -5.19
C TRP A 70 7.45 -21.17 -4.89
N ALA A 71 6.41 -21.04 -4.07
CA ALA A 71 5.49 -22.13 -3.73
C ALA A 71 4.74 -22.67 -4.97
N TYR A 72 4.25 -21.77 -5.83
CA TYR A 72 3.60 -22.12 -7.09
C TYR A 72 4.55 -22.87 -8.02
N ASN A 73 5.77 -22.35 -8.21
CA ASN A 73 6.78 -22.99 -9.05
C ASN A 73 7.19 -24.36 -8.51
N LYS A 74 7.22 -24.53 -7.18
CA LYS A 74 7.50 -25.83 -6.54
C LYS A 74 6.36 -26.84 -6.76
N GLN A 75 5.11 -26.40 -6.81
CA GLN A 75 3.96 -27.25 -7.14
C GLN A 75 3.85 -27.59 -8.63
N SER A 76 4.14 -26.64 -9.53
CA SER A 76 4.03 -26.85 -11.00
C SER A 76 5.16 -27.68 -11.62
N LYS A 77 6.20 -28.02 -10.84
CA LYS A 77 7.28 -28.94 -11.25
C LYS A 77 6.93 -30.42 -11.02
N LYS A 78 5.65 -30.75 -10.87
CA LYS A 78 5.10 -32.11 -10.99
C LYS A 78 4.36 -32.22 -12.32
#